data_AF-A0A3D0U5M9-F1
#
_entry.id   AF-A0A3D0U5M9-F1
#
_cell.length_a   1.000
_cell.length_b   1.000
_cell.length_c   1.000
_cell.angle_alpha   90.00
_cell.angle_beta   90.00
_cell.angle_gamma   90.00
#
_symmetry.space_group_name_H-M   'P 1'
#
loop_
_entity.id
_entity.type
_entity.pdbx_description
1 polymer ?
#
loop_
_entity_poly.entity_id
_entity_poly.type
_entity_poly.pdbx_seq_one_letter_code
_entity_poly.pdbx_strand_id
1 'polypeptide(L)'
;MTNIGEDVMVPYLLTTDDAKIACASGEALTPLLMSFSTVTTPPDQLEVLLGLVGGTCASQRAIQLELEYSRYSGEKRITQAQDARIQAKRWHAIAAARYYASYKALVRALGEPGDDCPLFDNDFEQLIWMIGSVAGLQAALADVQANMAVGVPFNVAPKAERGMACLDDQKHNRKWWGLPKAIRSSLWTIVPGVTPEGVDPWAELDKARQLGMDEGV
;
A
#
# COMPACT_ATOMS: atom_id res chain seq x y z
N MET A 1 -12.35 17.95 18.93
CA MET A 1 -13.21 17.97 17.73
C MET A 1 -13.10 16.60 17.10
N THR A 2 -14.21 15.91 16.86
CA THR A 2 -14.21 14.58 16.25
C THR A 2 -13.84 14.70 14.78
N ASN A 3 -12.76 14.05 14.35
CA ASN A 3 -12.38 13.96 12.95
C ASN A 3 -13.19 12.83 12.32
N ILE A 4 -14.20 13.16 11.52
CA ILE A 4 -15.11 12.17 10.91
C ILE A 4 -14.35 11.09 10.11
N GLY A 5 -13.22 11.45 9.49
CA GLY A 5 -12.38 10.50 8.78
C GLY A 5 -11.80 9.45 9.73
N GLU A 6 -10.94 9.91 10.64
CA GLU A 6 -10.20 9.08 11.60
C GLU A 6 -11.10 8.37 12.61
N ASP A 7 -12.05 9.08 13.23
CA ASP A 7 -12.81 8.59 14.38
C ASP A 7 -14.03 7.74 14.01
N VAL A 8 -14.54 7.87 12.78
CA VAL A 8 -15.81 7.24 12.38
C VAL A 8 -15.65 6.40 11.11
N MET A 9 -15.14 7.00 10.03
CA MET A 9 -15.14 6.36 8.73
C MET A 9 -14.11 5.23 8.63
N VAL A 10 -12.86 5.46 9.07
CA VAL A 10 -11.81 4.43 9.00
C VAL A 10 -12.15 3.20 9.84
N PRO A 11 -12.55 3.31 11.13
CA PRO A 11 -12.91 2.14 11.93
C PRO A 11 -14.07 1.37 11.31
N TYR A 12 -15.10 2.04 10.81
CA TYR A 12 -16.22 1.38 10.15
C TYR A 12 -15.78 0.59 8.91
N LEU A 13 -14.95 1.20 8.04
CA LEU A 13 -14.42 0.52 6.86
C LEU A 13 -13.57 -0.71 7.23
N LEU A 14 -12.82 -0.67 8.34
CA LEU A 14 -12.02 -1.81 8.79
C LEU A 14 -12.87 -2.98 9.34
N THR A 15 -14.15 -2.76 9.66
CA THR A 15 -15.06 -3.84 10.10
C THR A 15 -15.72 -4.60 8.96
N THR A 16 -15.61 -4.12 7.71
CA THR A 16 -16.26 -4.79 6.58
C THR A 16 -15.43 -5.96 6.05
N ASP A 17 -16.09 -7.08 5.81
CA ASP A 17 -15.55 -8.27 5.15
C ASP A 17 -15.84 -8.28 3.63
N ASP A 18 -16.67 -7.35 3.14
CA ASP A 18 -16.98 -7.22 1.72
C ASP A 18 -15.99 -6.29 1.01
N ALA A 19 -14.92 -6.91 0.51
CA ALA A 19 -13.90 -6.22 -0.28
C ALA A 19 -14.47 -5.52 -1.53
N LYS A 20 -15.58 -6.00 -2.11
CA LYS A 20 -16.20 -5.36 -3.30
C LYS A 20 -16.90 -4.07 -2.91
N ILE A 21 -17.66 -4.06 -1.80
CA ILE A 21 -18.29 -2.84 -1.28
C ILE A 21 -17.22 -1.85 -0.84
N ALA A 22 -16.16 -2.30 -0.16
CA ALA A 22 -15.03 -1.46 0.21
C ALA A 22 -14.40 -0.80 -1.03
N CYS A 23 -14.18 -1.58 -2.08
CA CYS A 23 -13.65 -1.08 -3.35
C CYS A 23 -14.57 -0.07 -4.03
N ALA A 24 -15.85 -0.42 -4.23
CA ALA A 24 -16.80 0.46 -4.89
C ALA A 24 -16.98 1.77 -4.12
N SER A 25 -17.10 1.69 -2.79
CA SER A 25 -17.23 2.86 -1.91
C SER A 25 -15.98 3.73 -1.94
N GLY A 26 -14.80 3.12 -1.81
CA GLY A 26 -13.52 3.83 -1.88
C GLY A 26 -13.36 4.54 -3.21
N GLU A 27 -13.55 3.87 -4.34
CA GLU A 27 -13.43 4.47 -5.68
C GLU A 27 -14.46 5.60 -5.91
N ALA A 28 -15.73 5.40 -5.49
CA ALA A 28 -16.81 6.35 -5.76
C ALA A 28 -16.79 7.58 -4.84
N LEU A 29 -16.45 7.40 -3.55
CA LEU A 29 -16.48 8.47 -2.57
C LEU A 29 -15.18 9.28 -2.51
N THR A 30 -14.06 8.74 -3.02
CA THR A 30 -12.77 9.47 -3.01
C THR A 30 -12.87 10.87 -3.61
N PRO A 31 -13.43 11.10 -4.82
CA PRO A 31 -13.51 12.46 -5.37
C PRO A 31 -14.33 13.43 -4.51
N LEU A 32 -15.42 12.94 -3.90
CA LEU A 32 -16.25 13.73 -2.99
C LEU A 32 -15.45 14.11 -1.74
N LEU A 33 -14.77 13.15 -1.12
CA LEU A 33 -13.97 13.38 0.07
C LEU A 33 -12.80 14.32 -0.21
N MET A 34 -12.14 14.17 -1.36
CA MET A 34 -11.05 15.04 -1.78
C MET A 34 -11.51 16.46 -2.12
N SER A 35 -12.76 16.66 -2.53
CA SER A 35 -13.30 18.00 -2.81
C SER A 35 -13.31 18.92 -1.58
N PHE A 36 -13.34 18.34 -0.37
CA PHE A 36 -13.29 19.12 0.87
C PHE A 36 -11.96 19.85 1.08
N SER A 37 -10.87 19.45 0.40
CA SER A 37 -9.60 20.18 0.39
C SER A 37 -9.72 21.63 -0.12
N THR A 38 -10.81 21.98 -0.81
CA THR A 38 -11.07 23.34 -1.28
C THR A 38 -11.71 24.25 -0.22
N VAL A 39 -12.27 23.66 0.83
CA VAL A 39 -13.03 24.37 1.87
C VAL A 39 -12.47 24.18 3.29
N THR A 40 -11.59 23.21 3.49
CA THR A 40 -10.89 22.93 4.75
C THR A 40 -9.47 22.43 4.48
N THR A 41 -8.67 22.22 5.53
CA THR A 41 -7.34 21.61 5.44
C THR A 41 -7.42 20.30 4.62
N PRO A 42 -6.54 20.11 3.62
CA PRO A 42 -6.52 18.89 2.81
C PRO A 42 -6.51 17.63 3.68
N PRO A 43 -7.38 16.64 3.41
CA PRO A 43 -7.45 15.44 4.22
C PRO A 43 -6.36 14.44 3.79
N ASP A 44 -5.09 14.84 3.83
CA ASP A 44 -3.97 14.07 3.27
C ASP A 44 -3.85 12.68 3.90
N GLN A 45 -4.03 12.55 5.21
CA GLN A 45 -4.04 11.24 5.90
C GLN A 45 -5.15 10.31 5.38
N LEU A 46 -6.32 10.86 5.07
CA LEU A 46 -7.41 10.09 4.47
C LEU A 46 -7.14 9.77 3.00
N GLU A 47 -6.50 10.67 2.26
CA GLU A 47 -6.05 10.42 0.88
C GLU A 47 -5.07 9.23 0.82
N VAL A 48 -4.20 9.06 1.82
CA VAL A 48 -3.33 7.89 1.93
C VAL A 48 -4.16 6.60 1.92
N LEU A 49 -5.13 6.50 2.82
CA LEU A 49 -5.98 5.31 2.93
C LEU A 49 -6.79 5.06 1.66
N LEU A 50 -7.47 6.09 1.16
CA LEU A 50 -8.32 5.98 -0.03
C LEU A 50 -7.53 5.62 -1.29
N GLY A 51 -6.34 6.20 -1.46
CA GLY A 51 -5.46 5.88 -2.58
C GLY A 51 -4.89 4.46 -2.49
N LEU A 52 -4.59 3.96 -1.27
CA LEU A 52 -4.22 2.56 -1.07
C LEU A 52 -5.38 1.63 -1.48
N VAL A 53 -6.59 1.86 -0.97
CA VAL A 53 -7.78 1.07 -1.31
C VAL A 53 -8.01 1.11 -2.82
N GLY A 54 -8.04 2.30 -3.41
CA GLY A 54 -8.24 2.47 -4.85
C GLY A 54 -7.16 1.79 -5.70
N GLY A 55 -5.90 1.79 -5.26
CA GLY A 55 -4.82 1.05 -5.90
C GLY A 55 -5.00 -0.45 -5.81
N THR A 56 -5.41 -0.97 -4.65
CA THR A 56 -5.67 -2.40 -4.41
C THR A 56 -6.82 -2.91 -5.26
N CYS A 57 -7.89 -2.14 -5.39
CA CYS A 57 -9.03 -2.49 -6.24
C CYS A 57 -8.66 -2.54 -7.73
N ALA A 58 -7.85 -1.58 -8.19
CA ALA A 58 -7.33 -1.61 -9.56
C ALA A 58 -6.39 -2.81 -9.78
N SER A 59 -5.53 -3.12 -8.80
CA SER A 59 -4.63 -4.28 -8.85
C SER A 59 -5.40 -5.60 -8.88
N GLN A 60 -6.48 -5.73 -8.10
CA GLN A 60 -7.34 -6.92 -8.14
C GLN A 60 -7.92 -7.13 -9.55
N ARG A 61 -8.40 -6.07 -10.21
CA ARG A 61 -8.87 -6.16 -11.61
C ARG A 61 -7.74 -6.55 -12.57
N ALA A 62 -6.54 -6.01 -12.38
CA ALA A 62 -5.37 -6.37 -13.18
C ALA A 62 -5.01 -7.86 -13.04
N ILE A 63 -4.98 -8.38 -11.80
CA ILE A 63 -4.67 -9.79 -11.51
C ILE A 63 -5.70 -10.73 -12.15
N GLN A 64 -6.99 -10.39 -12.15
CA GLN A 64 -8.00 -11.19 -12.84
C GLN A 64 -7.70 -11.33 -14.35
N LEU A 65 -7.27 -10.23 -14.98
CA LEU A 65 -6.89 -10.23 -16.40
C LEU A 65 -5.58 -11.00 -16.66
N GLU A 66 -4.67 -11.05 -15.69
CA GLU A 66 -3.48 -11.90 -15.77
C GLU A 66 -3.80 -13.40 -15.67
N LEU A 67 -4.80 -13.76 -14.86
CA LEU A 67 -5.33 -15.12 -14.82
C LEU A 67 -6.01 -15.49 -16.15
N GLU A 68 -6.76 -14.57 -16.74
CA GLU A 68 -7.32 -14.75 -18.08
C GLU A 68 -6.24 -14.90 -19.15
N TYR A 69 -5.21 -14.05 -19.12
CA TYR A 69 -4.04 -14.18 -19.99
C TYR A 69 -3.42 -15.57 -19.87
N SER A 70 -3.19 -16.04 -18.65
CA SER A 70 -2.61 -17.36 -18.38
C SER A 70 -3.47 -18.48 -18.95
N ARG A 71 -4.80 -18.39 -18.77
CA ARG A 71 -5.75 -19.36 -19.33
C ARG A 71 -5.75 -19.35 -20.87
N TYR A 72 -5.89 -18.18 -21.51
CA TYR A 72 -5.87 -18.07 -22.97
C TYR A 72 -4.54 -18.50 -23.58
N SER A 73 -3.43 -18.22 -22.89
CA SER A 73 -2.10 -18.68 -23.30
C SER A 73 -2.02 -20.21 -23.27
N GLY A 74 -2.56 -20.85 -22.23
CA GLY A 74 -2.66 -22.32 -22.15
C GLY A 74 -3.53 -22.92 -23.26
N GLU A 75 -4.64 -22.25 -23.62
CA GLU A 75 -5.52 -22.62 -24.74
C GLU A 75 -4.94 -22.29 -26.14
N LYS A 76 -3.74 -21.70 -26.22
CA LYS A 76 -3.11 -21.21 -27.47
C LYS A 76 -3.95 -20.15 -28.22
N ARG A 77 -4.78 -19.41 -27.50
CA ARG A 77 -5.62 -18.32 -28.01
C ARG A 77 -4.87 -16.99 -27.95
N ILE A 78 -3.89 -16.83 -28.84
CA ILE A 78 -2.89 -15.76 -28.78
C ILE A 78 -3.52 -14.35 -28.78
N THR A 79 -4.51 -14.10 -29.65
CA THR A 79 -5.13 -12.78 -29.75
C THR A 79 -5.84 -12.39 -28.45
N GLN A 80 -6.61 -13.31 -27.84
CA GLN A 80 -7.27 -13.07 -26.55
C GLN A 80 -6.27 -12.93 -25.41
N ALA A 81 -5.19 -13.72 -25.42
CA ALA A 81 -4.13 -13.60 -24.43
C ALA A 81 -3.45 -12.21 -24.51
N GLN A 82 -3.11 -11.75 -25.71
CA GLN A 82 -2.52 -10.42 -25.90
C GLN A 82 -3.44 -9.31 -25.43
N ASP A 83 -4.74 -9.39 -25.76
CA ASP A 83 -5.71 -8.41 -25.29
C ASP A 83 -5.82 -8.39 -23.76
N ALA A 84 -6.00 -9.54 -23.12
CA ALA A 84 -6.04 -9.66 -21.66
C ALA A 84 -4.79 -9.07 -21.00
N ARG A 85 -3.60 -9.33 -21.56
CA ARG A 85 -2.35 -8.74 -21.07
C ARG A 85 -2.30 -7.22 -21.22
N ILE A 86 -2.80 -6.65 -22.33
CA ILE A 86 -2.87 -5.20 -22.52
C ILE A 86 -3.82 -4.59 -21.49
N GLN A 87 -4.98 -5.21 -21.27
CA GLN A 87 -5.94 -4.75 -20.28
C GLN A 87 -5.35 -4.81 -18.85
N ALA A 88 -4.65 -5.90 -18.50
CA ALA A 88 -3.97 -6.03 -17.21
C ALA A 88 -2.97 -4.88 -16.99
N LYS A 89 -2.12 -4.59 -17.98
CA LYS A 89 -1.16 -3.47 -17.92
C LYS A 89 -1.84 -2.12 -17.71
N ARG A 90 -2.98 -1.87 -18.37
CA ARG A 90 -3.75 -0.62 -18.19
C ARG A 90 -4.28 -0.49 -16.76
N TRP A 91 -4.78 -1.57 -16.17
CA TRP A 91 -5.22 -1.57 -14.78
C TRP A 91 -4.07 -1.42 -13.79
N HIS A 92 -2.92 -2.03 -14.06
CA HIS A 92 -1.69 -1.78 -13.29
C HIS A 92 -1.24 -0.33 -13.36
N ALA A 93 -1.37 0.34 -14.51
CA ALA A 93 -1.07 1.77 -14.61
C ALA A 93 -2.01 2.60 -13.72
N ILE A 94 -3.31 2.27 -13.70
CA ILE A 94 -4.28 2.93 -12.80
C ILE A 94 -3.93 2.66 -11.33
N ALA A 95 -3.56 1.43 -11.00
CA ALA A 95 -3.16 1.05 -9.64
C ALA A 95 -1.91 1.84 -9.21
N ALA A 96 -0.87 1.85 -10.03
CA ALA A 96 0.37 2.58 -9.79
C ALA A 96 0.11 4.07 -9.56
N ALA A 97 -0.74 4.70 -10.37
CA ALA A 97 -1.08 6.11 -10.22
C ALA A 97 -1.78 6.40 -8.89
N ARG A 98 -2.72 5.55 -8.45
CA ARG A 98 -3.46 5.70 -7.19
C ARG A 98 -2.58 5.45 -5.97
N TYR A 99 -1.77 4.39 -6.00
CA TYR A 99 -0.79 4.13 -4.98
C TYR A 99 0.25 5.24 -4.86
N TYR A 100 0.72 5.78 -5.99
CA TYR A 100 1.67 6.89 -5.97
C TYR A 100 1.05 8.19 -5.46
N ALA A 101 -0.23 8.44 -5.76
CA ALA A 101 -0.97 9.54 -5.15
C ALA A 101 -1.03 9.37 -3.61
N SER A 102 -1.36 8.18 -3.13
CA SER A 102 -1.34 7.83 -1.69
C SER A 102 0.04 8.06 -1.06
N TYR A 103 1.13 7.59 -1.69
CA TYR A 103 2.48 7.86 -1.21
C TYR A 103 2.79 9.35 -1.15
N LYS A 104 2.43 10.13 -2.18
CA LYS A 104 2.61 11.59 -2.16
C LYS A 104 1.77 12.27 -1.07
N ALA A 105 0.60 11.74 -0.74
CA ALA A 105 -0.22 12.24 0.35
C ALA A 105 0.45 11.96 1.70
N LEU A 106 1.07 10.79 1.87
CA LEU A 106 1.88 10.48 3.05
C LEU A 106 3.01 11.49 3.20
N VAL A 107 3.74 11.78 2.12
CA VAL A 107 4.85 12.75 2.13
C VAL A 107 4.38 14.14 2.57
N ARG A 108 3.18 14.57 2.16
CA ARG A 108 2.59 15.85 2.59
C ARG A 108 2.15 15.84 4.05
N ALA A 109 1.59 14.71 4.52
CA ALA A 109 1.04 14.59 5.86
C ALA A 109 2.11 14.42 6.94
N LEU A 110 3.10 13.54 6.72
CA LEU A 110 4.02 13.06 7.75
C LEU A 110 5.50 13.19 7.35
N GLY A 111 5.80 13.77 6.18
CA GLY A 111 7.16 13.91 5.66
C GLY A 111 7.61 12.71 4.81
N GLU A 112 8.76 12.84 4.17
CA GLU A 112 9.25 11.85 3.21
C GLU A 112 9.85 10.61 3.91
N PRO A 113 9.37 9.39 3.59
CA PRO A 113 9.97 8.17 4.10
C PRO A 113 11.46 8.02 3.76
N GLY A 114 12.22 7.54 4.73
CA GLY A 114 13.59 7.05 4.54
C GLY A 114 14.71 8.07 4.76
N ASP A 115 14.40 9.28 5.21
CA ASP A 115 15.35 10.22 5.83
C ASP A 115 15.24 10.12 7.37
N ASP A 116 14.61 11.09 8.03
CA ASP A 116 14.35 11.08 9.47
C ASP A 116 12.96 10.48 9.79
N CYS A 117 12.84 9.86 10.97
CA CYS A 117 11.55 9.37 11.45
C CYS A 117 10.69 10.53 11.99
N PRO A 118 9.45 10.69 11.53
CA PRO A 118 8.58 11.73 12.06
C PRO A 118 8.20 11.46 13.51
N LEU A 119 7.83 12.52 14.22
CA LEU A 119 7.17 12.40 15.52
C LEU A 119 5.69 12.11 15.25
N PHE A 120 5.23 10.94 15.69
CA PHE A 120 3.82 10.56 15.57
C PHE A 120 3.02 11.11 16.75
N ASP A 121 2.00 11.91 16.47
CA ASP A 121 1.11 12.48 17.47
C ASP A 121 0.15 11.43 18.06
N ASN A 122 -0.24 10.45 17.24
CA ASN A 122 -1.18 9.41 17.65
C ASN A 122 -0.99 8.09 16.88
N ASP A 123 -1.81 7.10 17.24
CA ASP A 123 -1.81 5.76 16.64
C ASP A 123 -2.23 5.77 15.18
N PHE A 124 -3.10 6.69 14.80
CA PHE A 124 -3.57 6.83 13.43
C PHE A 124 -2.43 7.29 12.52
N GLU A 125 -1.58 8.22 12.94
CA GLU A 125 -0.41 8.62 12.16
C GLU A 125 0.58 7.48 11.96
N GLN A 126 0.78 6.63 12.97
CA GLN A 126 1.57 5.41 12.83
C GLN A 126 0.96 4.46 11.79
N LEU A 127 -0.36 4.29 11.81
CA LEU A 127 -1.07 3.50 10.80
C LEU A 127 -0.89 4.09 9.40
N ILE A 128 -1.15 5.39 9.24
CA ILE A 128 -1.00 6.13 7.98
C ILE A 128 0.42 6.01 7.43
N TRP A 129 1.43 6.11 8.29
CA TRP A 129 2.83 5.91 7.92
C TRP A 129 3.10 4.53 7.34
N MET A 130 2.58 3.47 7.99
CA MET A 130 2.72 2.10 7.49
C MET A 130 2.01 1.93 6.15
N ILE A 131 0.73 2.30 6.07
CA ILE A 131 -0.08 2.05 4.87
C ILE A 131 0.38 2.91 3.68
N GLY A 132 0.86 4.13 3.91
CA GLY A 132 1.40 4.99 2.86
C GLY A 132 2.78 4.51 2.38
N SER A 133 3.59 3.92 3.26
CA SER A 133 4.84 3.26 2.86
C SER A 133 4.53 2.02 2.00
N VAL A 134 3.55 1.20 2.40
CA VAL A 134 3.07 0.08 1.58
C VAL A 134 2.54 0.58 0.24
N ALA A 135 1.79 1.69 0.20
CA ALA A 135 1.35 2.29 -1.06
C ALA A 135 2.54 2.70 -1.94
N GLY A 136 3.60 3.29 -1.40
CA GLY A 136 4.82 3.60 -2.14
C GLY A 136 5.46 2.37 -2.79
N LEU A 137 5.57 1.28 -2.04
CA LEU A 137 6.05 0.00 -2.58
C LEU A 137 5.15 -0.53 -3.70
N GLN A 138 3.83 -0.59 -3.45
CA GLN A 138 2.87 -1.11 -4.42
C GLN A 138 2.80 -0.23 -5.67
N ALA A 139 3.04 1.08 -5.55
CA ALA A 139 3.15 1.99 -6.69
C ALA A 139 4.30 1.57 -7.62
N ALA A 140 5.48 1.33 -7.05
CA ALA A 140 6.65 0.91 -7.83
C ALA A 140 6.44 -0.46 -8.50
N LEU A 141 5.88 -1.43 -7.76
CA LEU A 141 5.58 -2.76 -8.30
C LEU A 141 4.54 -2.73 -9.41
N ALA A 142 3.45 -1.98 -9.22
CA ALA A 142 2.40 -1.85 -10.21
C ALA A 142 2.89 -1.10 -11.46
N ASP A 143 3.77 -0.10 -11.31
CA ASP A 143 4.30 0.63 -12.46
C ASP A 143 5.21 -0.26 -13.32
N VAL A 144 6.04 -1.10 -12.69
CA VAL A 144 6.83 -2.12 -13.39
C VAL A 144 5.91 -3.07 -14.17
N GLN A 145 4.82 -3.54 -13.56
CA GLN A 145 3.83 -4.40 -14.23
C GLN A 145 3.10 -3.67 -15.38
N ALA A 146 2.93 -2.35 -15.25
CA ALA A 146 2.41 -1.46 -16.28
C ALA A 146 3.42 -1.07 -17.36
N ASN A 147 4.66 -1.57 -17.31
CA ASN A 147 5.76 -1.18 -18.20
C ASN A 147 6.17 0.31 -18.05
N MET A 148 6.25 0.77 -16.80
CA MET A 148 6.67 2.12 -16.39
C MET A 148 5.81 3.24 -17.00
N ALA A 149 4.51 2.99 -17.14
CA ALA A 149 3.59 3.91 -17.81
C ALA A 149 3.29 5.18 -16.99
N VAL A 150 3.39 5.10 -15.67
CA VAL A 150 3.15 6.22 -14.75
C VAL A 150 4.44 6.99 -14.46
N GLY A 151 5.57 6.30 -14.41
CA GLY A 151 6.88 6.91 -14.12
C GLY A 151 7.12 7.08 -12.63
N VAL A 152 6.76 6.10 -11.81
CA VAL A 152 7.04 6.08 -10.37
C VAL A 152 8.56 6.03 -10.18
N PRO A 153 9.16 6.98 -9.42
CA PRO A 153 10.60 6.99 -9.22
C PRO A 153 11.10 5.71 -8.53
N PHE A 154 12.20 5.12 -9.04
CA PHE A 154 12.77 3.88 -8.50
C PHE A 154 13.19 3.96 -7.03
N ASN A 155 13.46 5.17 -6.52
CA ASN A 155 13.82 5.37 -5.12
C ASN A 155 12.62 5.36 -4.15
N VAL A 156 11.37 5.35 -4.63
CA VAL A 156 10.17 5.28 -3.77
C VAL A 156 10.13 3.99 -2.95
N ALA A 157 10.37 2.83 -3.57
CA ALA A 157 10.34 1.56 -2.83
C ALA A 157 11.44 1.45 -1.75
N PRO A 158 12.72 1.79 -2.02
CA PRO A 158 13.74 1.87 -0.98
C PRO A 158 13.43 2.91 0.12
N LYS A 159 12.84 4.05 -0.23
CA LYS A 159 12.42 5.08 0.75
C LYS A 159 11.31 4.54 1.66
N ALA A 160 10.30 3.88 1.09
CA ALA A 160 9.24 3.23 1.83
C ALA A 160 9.77 2.13 2.77
N GLU A 161 10.71 1.29 2.32
CA GLU A 161 11.36 0.29 3.18
C GLU A 161 12.06 0.95 4.38
N ARG A 162 12.88 1.96 4.14
CA ARG A 162 13.58 2.66 5.22
C ARG A 162 12.62 3.38 6.16
N GLY A 163 11.54 3.97 5.62
CA GLY A 163 10.49 4.59 6.44
C GLY A 163 9.83 3.59 7.38
N MET A 164 9.60 2.35 6.96
CA MET A 164 9.06 1.32 7.84
C MET A 164 9.96 1.01 9.05
N ALA A 165 11.25 1.31 8.99
CA ALA A 165 12.17 1.16 10.13
C ALA A 165 11.76 2.03 11.33
N CYS A 166 11.05 3.15 11.10
CA CYS A 166 10.60 4.07 12.13
C CYS A 166 9.58 3.47 13.11
N LEU A 167 8.95 2.35 12.74
CA LEU A 167 8.02 1.60 13.58
C LEU A 167 8.53 0.18 13.85
N ASP A 168 9.77 -0.13 13.47
CA ASP A 168 10.41 -1.42 13.67
C ASP A 168 11.27 -1.42 14.95
N ASP A 169 10.63 -1.08 16.07
CA ASP A 169 11.19 -1.23 17.42
C ASP A 169 10.30 -2.13 18.29
N GLN A 170 10.78 -2.50 19.48
CA GLN A 170 10.05 -3.43 20.35
C GLN A 170 8.67 -2.89 20.77
N LYS A 171 8.53 -1.59 21.01
CA LYS A 171 7.28 -0.97 21.46
C LYS A 171 6.25 -0.99 20.32
N HIS A 172 6.65 -0.54 19.14
CA HIS A 172 5.75 -0.42 18.00
C HIS A 172 5.45 -1.77 17.35
N ASN A 173 6.43 -2.68 17.24
CA ASN A 173 6.15 -4.03 16.76
C ASN A 173 5.18 -4.77 17.66
N ARG A 174 5.28 -4.64 18.99
CA ARG A 174 4.32 -5.29 19.89
C ARG A 174 2.91 -4.71 19.72
N LYS A 175 2.81 -3.38 19.67
CA LYS A 175 1.54 -2.67 19.46
C LYS A 175 0.86 -3.05 18.15
N TRP A 176 1.65 -3.18 17.09
CA TRP A 176 1.19 -3.52 15.75
C TRP A 176 1.45 -4.99 15.41
N TRP A 177 1.45 -5.90 16.40
CA TRP A 177 1.42 -7.36 16.21
C TRP A 177 2.47 -7.90 15.22
N GLY A 178 3.65 -7.27 15.18
CA GLY A 178 4.77 -7.61 14.30
C GLY A 178 4.66 -7.09 12.87
N LEU A 179 3.60 -6.36 12.52
CA LEU A 179 3.36 -5.85 11.16
C LEU A 179 4.53 -5.03 10.59
N PRO A 180 5.10 -4.03 11.29
CA PRO A 180 6.21 -3.26 10.76
C PRO A 180 7.39 -4.15 10.36
N LYS A 181 7.79 -5.06 11.25
CA LYS A 181 8.85 -6.02 11.00
C LYS A 181 8.52 -6.97 9.86
N ALA A 182 7.29 -7.47 9.78
CA ALA A 182 6.86 -8.39 8.72
C ALA A 182 6.93 -7.72 7.34
N ILE A 183 6.48 -6.47 7.22
CA ILE A 183 6.54 -5.70 5.97
C ILE A 183 8.00 -5.52 5.53
N ARG A 184 8.90 -5.11 6.44
CA ARG A 184 10.32 -4.94 6.14
C ARG A 184 10.99 -6.25 5.74
N SER A 185 10.74 -7.31 6.49
CA SER A 185 11.32 -8.63 6.23
C SER A 185 10.85 -9.18 4.87
N SER A 186 9.58 -8.96 4.52
CA SER A 186 9.07 -9.30 3.19
C SER A 186 9.76 -8.50 2.10
N LEU A 187 9.94 -7.19 2.30
CA LEU A 187 10.65 -6.30 1.37
C LEU A 187 12.09 -6.74 1.10
N TRP A 188 12.80 -7.18 2.14
CA TRP A 188 14.17 -7.70 2.02
C TRP A 188 14.28 -8.98 1.19
N THR A 189 13.18 -9.73 0.97
CA THR A 189 13.17 -10.88 0.07
C THR A 189 12.96 -10.52 -1.40
N ILE A 190 12.35 -9.36 -1.66
CA ILE A 190 11.92 -8.95 -3.01
C ILE A 190 12.87 -7.92 -3.60
N VAL A 191 13.36 -6.99 -2.79
CA VAL A 191 14.17 -5.85 -3.22
C VAL A 191 15.65 -6.16 -2.99
N PRO A 192 16.47 -6.26 -4.04
CA PRO A 192 17.90 -6.48 -3.89
C PRO A 192 18.58 -5.29 -3.18
N GLY A 193 19.48 -5.59 -2.24
CA GLY A 193 20.38 -4.58 -1.63
C GLY A 193 19.79 -3.72 -0.52
N VAL A 194 18.56 -3.99 -0.06
CA VAL A 194 17.97 -3.32 1.12
C VAL A 194 18.04 -4.14 2.40
N THR A 195 18.39 -5.42 2.31
CA THR A 195 18.56 -6.29 3.47
C THR A 195 19.77 -5.87 4.30
N PRO A 196 19.63 -5.65 5.62
CA PRO A 196 20.78 -5.38 6.48
C PRO A 196 21.79 -6.53 6.49
N GLU A 197 23.07 -6.20 6.65
CA GLU A 197 24.13 -7.23 6.69
C GLU A 197 23.90 -8.24 7.82
N GLY A 198 24.05 -9.53 7.50
CA GLY A 198 23.92 -10.63 8.46
C GLY A 198 22.48 -10.95 8.89
N VAL A 199 21.47 -10.29 8.31
CA VAL A 199 20.06 -10.57 8.59
C VAL A 199 19.51 -11.60 7.60
N ASP A 200 18.85 -12.63 8.12
CA ASP A 200 18.02 -13.55 7.34
C ASP A 200 16.57 -13.03 7.31
N PRO A 201 16.06 -12.54 6.15
CA PRO A 201 14.71 -12.02 6.04
C PRO A 201 13.63 -13.03 6.43
N TRP A 202 13.82 -14.31 6.13
CA TRP A 202 12.82 -15.33 6.41
C TRP A 202 12.71 -15.62 7.90
N ALA A 203 13.86 -15.70 8.59
CA ALA A 203 13.88 -15.85 10.04
C ALA A 203 13.23 -14.65 10.75
N GLU A 204 13.44 -13.42 10.27
CA GLU A 204 12.80 -12.23 10.83
C GLU A 204 11.28 -12.19 10.55
N LEU A 205 10.85 -12.65 9.38
CA LEU A 205 9.43 -12.80 9.06
C LEU A 205 8.75 -13.83 9.98
N ASP A 206 9.43 -14.94 10.28
CA ASP A 206 8.91 -15.95 11.22
C ASP A 206 8.78 -15.41 12.64
N LYS A 207 9.72 -14.58 13.10
CA LYS A 207 9.62 -13.90 14.40
C LYS A 207 8.43 -12.93 14.44
N ALA A 208 8.24 -12.15 13.37
CA ALA A 208 7.10 -11.24 13.27
C ALA A 208 5.77 -12.01 13.27
N ARG A 209 5.72 -13.16 12.58
CA ARG A 209 4.56 -14.06 12.58
C ARG A 209 4.27 -14.61 13.97
N GLN A 210 5.29 -15.06 14.71
CA GLN A 210 5.10 -15.54 16.09
C GLN A 210 4.54 -14.45 17.00
N LEU A 211 5.05 -13.21 16.88
CA LEU A 211 4.53 -12.08 17.64
C LEU A 211 3.05 -11.80 17.35
N GLY A 212 2.63 -11.87 16.08
CA GLY A 212 1.22 -11.73 15.72
C GLY A 212 0.34 -12.80 16.38
N MET A 213 0.78 -14.07 16.33
CA MET A 213 0.08 -15.19 16.97
C MET A 213 -0.04 -15.02 18.49
N ASP A 214 1.02 -14.52 19.15
CA ASP A 214 1.03 -14.27 20.60
C ASP A 214 0.10 -13.13 21.01
N GLU A 215 -0.07 -12.12 20.15
CA GLU A 215 -1.00 -11.00 20.35
C GLU A 215 -2.43 -11.31 19.84
N GLY A 216 -2.64 -12.49 19.25
CA GLY A 216 -3.97 -13.01 18.88
C GLY A 216 -4.50 -12.58 17.51
N VAL A 217 -3.61 -12.23 16.57
CA VAL A 217 -3.93 -11.80 15.19
C VAL A 217 -3.38 -12.79 14.16
#